data_AF-A0A960DT56-F1
#
_entry.id   AF-A0A960DT56-F1
#
_cell.length_a   1.000
_cell.length_b   1.000
_cell.length_c   1.000
_cell.angle_alpha   90.00
_cell.angle_beta   90.00
_cell.angle_gamma   90.00
#
_symmetry.space_group_name_H-M   'P 1'
#
loop_
_entity.id
_entity.type
_entity.pdbx_description
1 polymer ?
#
loop_
_entity_poly.entity_id
_entity_poly.type
_entity_poly.pdbx_seq_one_letter_code
_entity_poly.pdbx_strand_id
1 'polypeptide(L)'
;MIAAAVLAISGGDVFRVLIALVAMAVLLKVGMNVLGGFARPIPEPPEPGELRKVRLVYRCSICATEVRMTMANDEVPEPPRHCMEDMDLVTPVEDL
;
A
#
# COMPACT_ATOMS: atom_id res chain seq x y z
N MET A 1 -31.41 -30.68 -2.92
CA MET A 1 -30.73 -30.64 -4.24
C MET A 1 -29.33 -31.25 -4.16
N ILE A 2 -28.38 -30.72 -3.37
CA ILE A 2 -27.01 -31.26 -3.26
C ILE A 2 -26.96 -32.67 -2.63
N ALA A 3 -27.76 -32.92 -1.57
CA ALA A 3 -27.79 -34.21 -0.89
C ALA A 3 -28.33 -35.38 -1.76
N ALA A 4 -29.20 -35.10 -2.74
CA ALA A 4 -29.74 -36.12 -3.64
C ALA A 4 -28.72 -36.51 -4.74
N ALA A 5 -27.87 -35.58 -5.17
CA ALA A 5 -26.78 -35.86 -6.11
C ALA A 5 -25.68 -36.73 -5.48
N VAL A 6 -25.47 -36.63 -4.16
CA VAL A 6 -24.48 -37.42 -3.42
C VAL A 6 -24.89 -38.89 -3.26
N LEU A 7 -26.20 -39.18 -3.22
CA LEU A 7 -26.74 -40.54 -3.12
C LEU A 7 -26.75 -41.31 -4.46
N ALA A 8 -26.46 -40.64 -5.59
CA ALA A 8 -26.43 -41.22 -6.94
C ALA A 8 -25.00 -41.32 -7.53
N ILE A 9 -23.98 -41.29 -6.69
CA ILE A 9 -22.57 -41.25 -7.09
C ILE A 9 -22.09 -42.63 -7.56
N SER A 10 -21.79 -42.74 -8.86
CA SER A 10 -20.96 -43.84 -9.38
C SER A 10 -19.48 -43.62 -9.01
N GLY A 11 -18.62 -44.64 -9.14
CA GLY A 11 -17.19 -44.50 -8.84
C GLY A 11 -16.48 -43.37 -9.63
N GLY A 12 -17.00 -43.02 -10.82
CA GLY A 12 -16.47 -41.91 -11.62
C GLY A 12 -16.82 -40.52 -11.07
N ASP A 13 -17.92 -40.39 -10.32
CA ASP A 13 -18.37 -39.11 -9.78
C ASP A 13 -17.61 -38.74 -8.50
N VAL A 14 -17.18 -39.73 -7.70
CA VAL A 14 -16.25 -39.53 -6.57
C VAL A 14 -14.96 -38.89 -7.06
N PHE A 15 -14.40 -39.40 -8.15
CA PHE A 15 -13.15 -38.90 -8.73
C PHE A 15 -13.28 -37.46 -9.22
N ARG A 16 -14.41 -37.11 -9.85
CA ARG A 16 -14.71 -35.73 -10.30
C ARG A 16 -14.84 -34.76 -9.13
N VAL A 17 -15.53 -35.17 -8.06
CA VAL A 17 -15.67 -34.34 -6.84
C VAL A 17 -14.31 -34.11 -6.18
N LEU A 18 -13.46 -35.14 -6.12
CA LEU A 18 -12.12 -35.04 -5.55
C LEU A 18 -11.25 -34.07 -6.37
N ILE A 19 -11.28 -34.15 -7.70
CA ILE A 19 -10.59 -33.20 -8.58
C ILE A 19 -11.11 -31.78 -8.38
N ALA A 20 -12.43 -31.59 -8.27
CA ALA A 20 -13.02 -30.26 -8.06
C ALA A 20 -12.55 -29.63 -6.74
N LEU A 21 -12.48 -30.42 -5.66
CA LEU A 21 -11.98 -29.95 -4.36
C LEU A 21 -10.49 -29.59 -4.42
N VAL A 22 -9.67 -30.40 -5.09
CA VAL A 22 -8.25 -30.11 -5.29
C VAL A 22 -8.06 -28.84 -6.12
N ALA A 23 -8.79 -28.69 -7.22
CA ALA A 23 -8.74 -27.50 -8.06
C ALA A 23 -9.15 -26.23 -7.28
N MET A 24 -10.20 -26.31 -6.47
CA MET A 24 -10.62 -25.21 -5.60
C MET A 24 -9.53 -24.83 -4.60
N ALA A 25 -8.92 -25.81 -3.91
CA ALA A 25 -7.86 -25.55 -2.95
C ALA A 25 -6.63 -24.90 -3.60
N VAL A 26 -6.25 -25.36 -4.79
CA VAL A 26 -5.13 -24.78 -5.56
C VAL A 26 -5.43 -23.34 -5.97
N LEU A 27 -6.62 -23.09 -6.53
CA LEU A 27 -7.03 -21.73 -6.93
C LEU A 27 -7.04 -20.76 -5.76
N LEU A 28 -7.58 -21.17 -4.60
CA LEU A 28 -7.58 -20.35 -3.40
C LEU A 28 -6.17 -20.09 -2.87
N LYS A 29 -5.30 -21.11 -2.83
CA LYS A 29 -3.91 -20.96 -2.37
C LYS A 29 -3.12 -19.99 -3.26
N VAL A 30 -3.27 -20.12 -4.58
CA VAL A 30 -2.61 -19.23 -5.56
C VAL A 30 -3.18 -17.82 -5.45
N GLY A 31 -4.50 -17.66 -5.40
CA GLY A 31 -5.15 -16.36 -5.27
C GLY A 31 -4.71 -15.62 -4.01
N MET A 32 -4.66 -16.30 -2.85
CA MET A 32 -4.19 -15.71 -1.61
C MET A 32 -2.72 -15.30 -1.67
N ASN A 33 -1.85 -16.11 -2.29
CA ASN A 33 -0.43 -15.76 -2.44
C ASN A 33 -0.26 -14.52 -3.33
N VAL A 34 -1.04 -14.39 -4.42
CA VAL A 34 -1.01 -13.21 -5.30
C VAL A 34 -1.50 -11.97 -4.57
N LEU A 35 -2.64 -12.06 -3.86
CA LEU A 35 -3.16 -10.96 -3.05
C LEU A 35 -2.18 -10.55 -1.95
N GLY A 36 -1.51 -11.51 -1.30
CA GLY A 36 -0.46 -11.25 -0.32
C GLY A 36 0.73 -10.45 -0.88
N GLY A 37 1.03 -10.60 -2.18
CA GLY A 37 2.10 -9.84 -2.84
C GLY A 37 1.83 -8.34 -2.97
N PHE A 38 0.57 -7.90 -2.85
CA PHE A 38 0.19 -6.47 -2.81
C PHE A 38 0.20 -5.89 -1.40
N ALA A 39 0.14 -6.73 -0.37
CA ALA A 39 0.19 -6.33 1.03
C ALA A 39 1.63 -6.21 1.54
N ARG A 40 2.56 -5.71 0.71
CA ARG A 40 3.95 -5.53 1.15
C ARG A 40 3.97 -4.47 2.26
N PRO A 41 4.59 -4.74 3.41
CA PRO A 41 4.76 -3.73 4.43
C PRO A 41 5.52 -2.53 3.85
N ILE A 42 5.18 -1.33 4.32
CA ILE A 42 5.92 -0.12 3.96
C ILE A 42 7.38 -0.37 4.37
N PRO A 43 8.35 -0.21 3.44
CA PRO A 43 9.76 -0.39 3.77
C PRO A 43 10.14 0.55 4.92
N GLU A 44 11.06 0.11 5.77
CA GLU A 44 11.56 0.93 6.87
C GLU A 44 12.08 2.29 6.34
N PRO A 45 11.86 3.39 7.07
CA PRO A 45 12.36 4.70 6.67
C PRO A 45 13.90 4.63 6.49
N PRO A 46 14.46 5.21 5.40
CA PRO A 46 15.91 5.28 5.22
C PRO A 46 16.57 6.04 6.37
N GLU A 47 17.85 5.74 6.65
CA GLU A 47 18.60 6.35 7.75
C GLU A 47 18.69 7.89 7.60
N PRO A 48 18.65 8.65 8.72
CA PRO A 48 18.73 10.11 8.69
C PRO A 48 20.02 10.58 8.01
N GLY A 49 19.90 11.50 7.05
CA GLY A 49 21.02 11.98 6.22
C GLY A 49 21.05 11.43 4.80
N GLU A 50 20.30 10.37 4.49
CA GLU A 50 19.94 10.01 3.12
C GLU A 50 18.62 10.71 2.72
N LEU A 51 18.36 10.84 1.41
CA LEU A 51 17.11 11.44 0.92
C LEU A 51 15.91 10.59 1.38
N ARG A 52 15.23 11.03 2.44
CA ARG A 52 13.97 10.49 2.94
C ARG A 52 12.80 11.02 2.13
N LYS A 53 11.84 10.15 1.84
CA LYS A 53 10.59 10.55 1.22
C LYS A 53 9.71 11.24 2.26
N VAL A 54 9.47 12.54 2.05
CA VAL A 54 8.58 13.36 2.89
C VAL A 54 7.40 13.87 2.05
N ARG A 55 6.33 14.32 2.70
CA ARG A 55 5.20 14.95 2.01
C ARG A 55 4.83 16.23 2.74
N LEU A 56 5.71 17.22 2.65
CA LEU A 56 5.50 18.51 3.29
C LEU A 56 5.03 19.54 2.26
N VAL A 57 3.99 20.29 2.60
CA VAL A 57 3.50 21.43 1.82
C VAL A 57 3.91 22.71 2.54
N TYR A 58 4.62 23.57 1.83
CA TYR A 58 5.00 24.91 2.28
C TYR A 58 4.25 25.96 1.48
N ARG A 59 3.89 27.07 2.12
CA ARG A 59 3.28 28.23 1.48
C ARG A 59 4.08 29.48 1.83
N CYS A 60 4.36 30.31 0.82
CA CYS A 60 4.95 31.63 1.05
C CYS A 60 3.87 32.60 1.54
N SER A 61 4.11 33.28 2.66
CA SER A 61 3.23 34.31 3.23
C SER A 61 3.04 35.54 2.32
N ILE A 62 4.05 35.86 1.50
CA ILE A 62 4.10 37.07 0.67
C ILE A 62 3.36 36.91 -0.66
N CYS A 63 3.68 35.86 -1.43
CA CYS A 63 3.13 35.65 -2.77
C CYS A 63 2.12 34.49 -2.85
N ALA A 64 1.86 33.80 -1.74
CA ALA A 64 0.98 32.64 -1.64
C ALA A 64 1.36 31.43 -2.52
N THR A 65 2.59 31.39 -3.05
CA THR A 65 3.09 30.21 -3.79
C THR A 65 3.18 29.00 -2.87
N GLU A 66 2.67 27.85 -3.33
CA GLU A 66 2.74 26.57 -2.63
C GLU A 66 3.77 25.65 -3.27
N VAL A 67 4.60 25.03 -2.45
CA VAL A 67 5.60 24.05 -2.87
C VAL A 67 5.42 22.78 -2.07
N ARG A 68 5.37 21.64 -2.76
CA ARG A 68 5.33 20.32 -2.15
C ARG A 68 6.73 19.72 -2.16
N MET A 69 7.32 19.58 -0.98
CA MET A 69 8.58 18.87 -0.78
C MET A 69 8.32 17.37 -0.71
N THR A 70 8.95 16.62 -1.63
CA THR A 70 8.78 15.17 -1.77
C THR A 70 9.95 14.36 -1.20
N MET A 71 11.11 15.00 -1.02
CA MET A 71 12.34 14.40 -0.52
C MET A 71 13.08 15.41 0.37
N ALA A 72 13.61 14.96 1.50
CA ALA A 72 14.42 15.75 2.45
C ALA A 72 15.42 14.85 3.18
N ASN A 73 16.51 15.40 3.70
CA ASN A 73 17.48 14.60 4.48
C ASN A 73 16.98 14.31 5.91
N ASP A 74 16.10 15.17 6.42
CA ASP A 74 15.54 15.10 7.77
C ASP A 74 14.01 15.01 7.73
N GLU A 75 13.42 14.55 8.83
CA GLU A 75 11.97 14.47 9.02
C GLU A 75 11.31 15.86 9.04
N VAL A 76 11.99 16.82 9.67
CA VAL A 76 11.59 18.23 9.70
C VAL A 76 12.75 19.07 9.13
N PRO A 77 12.79 19.25 7.80
CA PRO A 77 13.84 20.05 7.17
C PRO A 77 13.63 21.55 7.42
N GLU A 78 14.70 22.32 7.29
CA GLU A 78 14.60 23.78 7.28
C GLU A 78 13.70 24.26 6.14
N PRO A 79 12.81 25.24 6.39
CA PRO A 79 11.88 25.74 5.40
C PRO A 79 12.61 26.37 4.20
N PRO A 80 12.13 26.12 2.97
CA PRO A 80 12.72 26.71 1.78
C PRO A 80 12.49 28.23 1.74
N ARG A 81 13.40 28.94 1.07
CA ARG A 81 13.30 30.39 0.87
C ARG A 81 12.60 30.73 -0.43
N HIS A 82 11.56 31.55 -0.32
CA HIS A 82 10.85 32.13 -1.45
C HIS A 82 10.45 33.57 -1.13
N CYS A 83 10.54 34.49 -2.09
CA CYS A 83 10.39 35.93 -1.82
C CYS A 83 11.37 36.50 -0.77
N MET A 84 12.53 35.87 -0.58
CA MET A 84 13.53 36.21 0.45
C MET A 84 13.08 35.98 1.90
N GLU A 85 11.92 35.35 2.11
CA GLU A 85 11.44 34.91 3.42
C GLU A 85 11.41 33.38 3.49
N ASP A 86 11.46 32.87 4.72
CA ASP A 86 11.28 31.43 4.99
C ASP A 86 9.79 31.09 4.85
N MET A 87 9.48 29.99 4.15
CA MET A 87 8.08 29.60 3.89
C MET A 87 7.43 28.92 5.11
N ASP A 88 6.11 29.06 5.24
CA ASP A 88 5.32 28.47 6.31
C ASP A 88 4.93 27.03 5.99
N LEU A 89 5.05 26.12 6.96
CA LEU A 89 4.58 24.74 6.83
C LEU A 89 3.05 24.69 6.98
N VAL A 90 2.37 24.15 5.97
CA VAL A 90 0.90 24.01 5.93
C VAL A 90 0.45 22.56 6.11
N THR A 91 1.39 21.62 6.14
CA THR A 91 1.10 20.20 6.34
C THR A 91 0.45 19.97 7.72
N PRO A 92 -0.64 19.19 7.81
CA PRO A 92 -1.25 18.84 9.08
C PRO A 92 -0.27 18.11 10.01
N VAL A 93 -0.38 18.31 11.31
CA VAL A 93 0.56 17.73 12.30
C VAL A 93 0.41 16.21 12.38
N GLU A 94 -0.75 15.69 11.98
CA GLU A 94 -1.04 14.26 11.93
C GLU A 94 -0.33 13.54 10.77
N ASP A 95 0.20 14.30 9.81
CA ASP A 95 0.90 13.81 8.62
C ASP A 95 2.43 14.02 8.69
N LEU A 96 2.94 14.52 9.83
CA LEU A 96 4.37 14.66 10.16
C LEU A 96 4.90 13.37 10.80
#